data_AF-A0A671MVD6-F1
#
_entry.id   AF-A0A671MVD6-F1
#
_cell.length_a   1.000
_cell.length_b   1.000
_cell.length_c   1.000
_cell.angle_alpha   90.00
_cell.angle_beta   90.00
_cell.angle_gamma   90.00
#
_symmetry.space_group_name_H-M   'P 1'
#
loop_
_entity.id
_entity.type
_entity.pdbx_description
1 polymer ?
#
loop_
_entity_poly.entity_id
_entity_poly.type
_entity_poly.pdbx_seq_one_letter_code
_entity_poly.pdbx_strand_id
1 'polypeptide(L)' 'MSLFKNFFFLIAGPLIKVKIPKDNDGKSKQFAFVNFKHEVSVPYALNLLNGVRLYGRQLNIQFRAGRNLHFILFVFMV' A
#
# COMPACT_ATOMS: atom_id res chain seq x y z
N MET A 1 -6.52 14.39 -3.07
CA MET A 1 -5.36 13.73 -2.42
C MET A 1 -5.38 12.20 -2.44
N SER A 2 -6.53 11.51 -2.41
CA SER A 2 -6.55 10.02 -2.39
C SER A 2 -6.21 9.36 -3.74
N LEU A 3 -6.41 10.06 -4.87
CA LEU A 3 -6.15 9.56 -6.23
C LEU A 3 -4.66 9.31 -6.51
N PHE A 4 -3.78 10.22 -6.10
CA PHE A 4 -2.33 10.08 -6.29
C PHE A 4 -1.77 8.86 -5.54
N LYS A 5 -2.32 8.55 -4.36
CA LYS A 5 -1.92 7.37 -3.59
C LYS A 5 -2.28 6.07 -4.31
N ASN A 6 -3.44 6.00 -4.98
CA ASN A 6 -3.80 4.83 -5.79
C ASN A 6 -2.88 4.65 -6.99
N PHE A 7 -2.52 5.75 -7.67
CA PHE A 7 -1.66 5.67 -8.85
C PHE A 7 -0.26 5.13 -8.54
N PHE A 8 0.28 5.50 -7.38
CA PHE A 8 1.60 5.03 -6.93
C PHE A 8 1.68 3.51 -6.68
N PHE A 9 0.57 2.82 -6.44
CA PHE A 9 0.58 1.36 -6.30
C PHE A 9 0.33 0.63 -7.63
N LEU A 10 -0.25 1.32 -8.64
CA LEU A 10 -0.52 0.74 -9.96
C LEU A 10 0.77 0.45 -10.74
N ILE A 11 1.84 1.22 -10.49
CA ILE A 11 3.17 0.96 -11.09
C ILE A 11 3.78 -0.38 -10.67
N ALA A 12 3.35 -0.92 -9.53
CA ALA A 12 3.82 -2.20 -9.04
C ALA A 12 2.99 -3.39 -9.56
N GLY A 13 1.80 -3.13 -10.12
CA GLY A 13 0.96 -4.18 -10.70
C GLY A 13 -0.53 -3.90 -10.60
N PRO A 14 -1.34 -4.78 -11.21
CA PRO A 14 -2.79 -4.65 -11.19
C PRO A 14 -3.35 -4.79 -9.78
N LEU A 15 -4.07 -3.75 -9.35
CA LEU A 15 -4.69 -3.65 -8.03
C LEU A 15 -6.16 -4.12 -8.08
N ILE A 16 -6.58 -4.82 -7.03
CA ILE A 16 -7.99 -5.14 -6.77
C ILE A 16 -8.61 -4.00 -5.95
N LYS A 17 -7.97 -3.62 -4.83
CA LYS A 17 -8.55 -2.69 -3.88
C LYS A 17 -7.49 -2.02 -3.02
N VAL A 18 -7.68 -0.72 -2.78
CA VAL A 18 -6.89 0.04 -1.80
C VAL A 18 -7.82 0.53 -0.69
N LYS A 19 -7.48 0.27 0.56
CA LYS A 19 -8.22 0.75 1.74
C LYS A 19 -7.28 1.55 2.62
N ILE A 20 -7.57 2.84 2.79
CA ILE A 20 -6.85 3.72 3.70
C ILE A 20 -7.79 3.99 4.87
N PRO A 21 -7.59 3.36 6.05
CA PRO A 21 -8.37 3.70 7.21
C PRO A 21 -8.13 5.15 7.60
N LYS A 22 -9.22 5.84 7.90
CA LYS A 22 -9.20 7.17 8.51
C LYS A 22 -9.55 7.00 9.98
N ASP A 23 -8.97 7.85 10.81
CA ASP A 23 -9.33 7.95 12.20
C ASP A 23 -10.70 8.65 12.35
N ASN A 24 -11.31 8.59 13.54
CA ASN A 24 -12.62 9.18 13.82
C ASN A 24 -12.60 10.71 13.66
N ASP A 25 -11.42 11.32 13.83
CA ASP A 25 -11.14 12.73 13.60
C ASP A 25 -10.98 13.10 12.10
N GLY A 26 -11.20 12.16 11.18
CA GLY A 26 -11.01 12.35 9.74
C GLY A 26 -9.54 12.38 9.28
N LYS A 27 -8.58 12.34 10.21
CA LYS A 27 -7.15 12.21 9.91
C LYS A 27 -6.86 10.85 9.28
N SER A 28 -6.11 10.86 8.18
CA SER A 28 -5.68 9.60 7.53
C SER A 28 -4.73 8.87 8.47
N LYS A 29 -4.95 7.58 8.74
CA LYS A 29 -3.92 6.81 9.43
C LYS A 29 -2.69 6.72 8.55
N GLN A 30 -1.53 6.57 9.19
CA GLN A 30 -0.22 6.48 8.53
C GLN A 30 -0.02 5.11 7.83
N PHE A 31 -1.11 4.43 7.46
CA PHE A 31 -1.06 3.14 6.79
C PHE A 31 -2.21 2.94 5.79
N ALA A 32 -1.94 2.10 4.80
CA ALA A 32 -2.88 1.69 3.77
C ALA A 32 -2.80 0.17 3.53
N PHE A 33 -3.94 -0.42 3.19
CA PHE A 33 -4.09 -1.80 2.74
C PHE A 33 -4.21 -1.84 1.23
N VAL A 34 -3.44 -2.71 0.58
CA VAL A 34 -3.37 -2.80 -0.87
C VAL A 34 -3.49 -4.25 -1.31
N ASN A 35 -4.57 -4.57 -2.00
CA ASN A 35 -4.82 -5.90 -2.54
C ASN A 35 -4.41 -5.92 -4.00
N PHE A 36 -3.46 -6.78 -4.35
CA PHE A 36 -3.02 -6.99 -5.73
C PHE A 36 -3.74 -8.19 -6.34
N LYS A 37 -3.87 -8.18 -7.66
CA LYS A 37 -4.50 -9.27 -8.41
C LYS A 37 -3.62 -10.51 -8.49
N HIS A 38 -2.31 -10.33 -8.55
CA HIS A 38 -1.34 -11.40 -8.67
C HIS A 38 -0.35 -11.38 -7.50
N GLU A 39 0.03 -12.57 -7.04
CA GLU A 39 1.02 -12.72 -5.97
C GLU A 39 2.42 -12.29 -6.39
N VAL A 40 2.78 -12.42 -7.67
CA VAL A 40 4.09 -11.99 -8.19
C VAL A 40 4.28 -10.47 -8.10
N SER A 41 3.17 -9.71 -8.03
CA SER A 41 3.22 -8.27 -7.81
C SER A 41 3.60 -7.90 -6.37
N VAL A 42 3.48 -8.83 -5.42
CA VAL A 42 3.88 -8.66 -4.01
C VAL A 42 5.37 -8.36 -3.87
N PRO A 43 6.29 -9.27 -4.24
CA PRO A 43 7.73 -9.03 -4.09
C PRO A 43 8.18 -7.86 -4.97
N TYR A 44 7.56 -7.67 -6.12
CA TYR A 44 7.87 -6.55 -7.01
C TYR A 44 7.53 -5.20 -6.37
N ALA A 45 6.32 -5.05 -5.81
CA ALA A 45 5.91 -3.85 -5.09
C ALA A 45 6.82 -3.56 -3.89
N LEU A 46 7.22 -4.61 -3.17
CA LEU A 46 8.07 -4.49 -2.00
C LEU A 46 9.46 -3.98 -2.41
N ASN A 47 10.09 -4.56 -3.42
CA ASN A 47 11.40 -4.09 -3.90
C ASN A 47 11.36 -2.69 -4.51
N LEU A 48 10.28 -2.34 -5.22
CA LEU A 48 10.17 -1.07 -5.94
C LEU A 48 9.84 0.11 -5.03
N LEU A 49 8.94 -0.09 -4.06
CA LEU A 49 8.35 1.00 -3.29
C LEU A 49 8.88 1.10 -1.85
N ASN A 50 9.52 0.03 -1.33
CA ASN A 50 10.11 0.06 0.00
C ASN A 50 11.27 1.07 0.04
N GLY A 51 11.19 2.02 0.96
CA GLY A 51 12.16 3.10 1.12
C GLY A 51 11.92 4.33 0.26
N VAL A 52 10.90 4.34 -0.62
CA VAL A 52 10.57 5.54 -1.42
C VAL A 52 9.99 6.62 -0.51
N ARG A 53 10.42 7.87 -0.73
CA ARG A 53 9.86 9.03 -0.03
C ARG A 53 8.66 9.59 -0.77
N LEU A 54 7.49 9.54 -0.15
CA LEU A 54 6.25 10.10 -0.66
C LEU A 54 5.83 11.26 0.25
N TYR A 55 5.76 12.48 -0.30
CA TYR A 55 5.48 13.69 0.48
C TYR A 55 6.42 13.90 1.69
N GLY A 56 7.70 13.59 1.51
CA GLY A 56 8.71 13.69 2.57
C GLY A 56 8.71 12.55 3.59
N ARG A 57 7.79 11.58 3.46
CA ARG A 57 7.65 10.43 4.35
C ARG A 57 8.15 9.16 3.69
N GLN A 58 8.97 8.39 4.40
CA GLN A 58 9.52 7.14 3.87
C GLN A 58 8.46 6.04 3.96
N LEU A 59 8.19 5.39 2.83
CA LEU A 59 7.27 4.26 2.76
C LEU A 59 7.99 2.98 3.19
N ASN A 60 7.42 2.27 4.15
CA ASN A 60 7.81 0.91 4.49
C ASN A 60 6.71 -0.03 4.03
N ILE A 61 7.01 -0.99 3.16
CA ILE A 61 6.05 -1.98 2.65
C ILE A 61 6.29 -3.33 3.30
N GLN A 62 5.22 -3.93 3.83
CA GLN A 62 5.27 -5.28 4.38
C GLN A 62 4.29 -6.23 3.67
N PHE A 63 4.71 -7.47 3.51
CA PHE A 63 3.83 -8.55 3.07
C PHE A 63 3.07 -9.11 4.27
N ARG A 64 1.77 -9.34 4.12
CA ARG A 64 0.95 -9.96 5.18
C ARG A 64 -0.03 -10.94 4.57
N ALA A 65 0.26 -12.22 4.69
CA ALA A 65 -0.68 -13.28 4.32
C ALA A 65 -1.93 -13.20 5.21
N GLY A 66 -3.05 -12.77 4.65
CA GLY A 66 -4.35 -12.83 5.30
C GLY A 66 -5.02 -14.19 5.08
N ARG A 67 -5.89 -14.60 6.02
CA ARG A 67 -6.58 -15.92 6.02
C ARG A 67 -7.48 -16.20 4.81
N ASN A 68 -7.75 -15.22 3.95
CA ASN A 68 -8.55 -15.39 2.74
C ASN A 68 -8.00 -14.48 1.63
N LEU A 69 -7.26 -15.05 0.69
CA LEU A 69 -6.73 -14.42 -0.52
C LEU A 69 -5.54 -13.46 -0.31
N HIS A 70 -4.62 -13.49 -1.27
CA HIS A 70 -3.29 -12.91 -1.23
C HIS A 70 -3.37 -11.38 -1.04
N PHE A 71 -2.96 -10.90 0.13
CA PHE A 71 -3.01 -9.47 0.47
C PHE A 71 -1.58 -8.95 0.74
N ILE A 72 -1.29 -7.74 0.26
CA ILE A 72 -0.11 -6.96 0.66
C ILE A 72 -0.56 -5.93 1.68
N LEU A 73 0.19 -5.79 2.76
CA LEU A 73 -0.17 -4.85 3.78
C LEU A 73 1.03 -4.36 4.61
N PHE A 74 1.37 -3.09 4.39
CA PHE A 74 1.31 -1.96 5.33
C PHE A 74 2.22 -0.93 4.71
N VAL A 75 1.72 0.28 4.40
CA VAL A 75 2.55 1.37 3.91
C VAL A 75 2.72 2.36 5.06
N PHE A 76 3.78 2.24 5.86
CA PHE A 76 4.04 3.26 6.88
C PHE A 76 4.38 4.56 6.17
N MET A 77 3.52 5.57 6.28
CA MET A 77 3.90 6.96 6.09
C MET A 77 4.42 7.46 7.45
N VAL A 78 5.66 7.08 7.81
CA VAL A 78 6.32 7.68 8.98
C VAL A 78 6.50 9.17 8.70
#